data_AF-A0A8D8YJ35-F1
#
_entry.id   AF-A0A8D8YJ35-F1
#
_cell.length_a   1.000
_cell.length_b   1.000
_cell.length_c   1.000
_cell.angle_alpha   90.00
_cell.angle_beta   90.00
_cell.angle_gamma   90.00
#
_symmetry.space_group_name_H-M   'P 1'
#
loop_
_entity.id
_entity.type
_entity.pdbx_description
1 polymer ?
#
loop_
_entity_poly.entity_id
_entity_poly.type
_entity_poly.pdbx_seq_one_letter_code
_entity_poly.pdbx_strand_id
1 'polypeptide(L)'
;MTWEWGFLMGFALSAVSPAVVVPTLLKLSEGGYGESKGISTMVIAASSLDDIVAISAFGIFLGFATDAGENDVVAQIIHAPLEIGLGTAFGVIWGLISSWLPHKEDKFVVFKRVFMIGGGGLFSVLGSQMIGYTGAGPLSCIIAAFVACLCWKWQGWSDSYNPVATAFSGLWLVLQPALFGLIGAEIDLSQVDITQIGHGLVILVGGLVFRAVACTACLFGTNLNWKEMIFVNIAWLPKATVQAALGSVALDIVLARGAPPKDSVEYPLYMQEVSFGRSVLTIAVLSILVTAPLGAVGIAFSGTRLLSIEPSKEKNHQPSNSQIAASIDHLDV
;
A
#
# COMPACT_ATOMS: atom_id res chain seq x y z
N MET A 1 -21.78 10.41 11.52
CA MET A 1 -21.66 9.68 10.24
C MET A 1 -22.65 8.54 10.26
N THR A 2 -23.24 8.23 9.11
CA THR A 2 -24.00 6.98 8.95
C THR A 2 -23.01 5.79 8.93
N TRP A 3 -23.52 4.56 8.98
CA TRP A 3 -22.65 3.38 9.09
C TRP A 3 -21.81 3.17 7.84
N GLU A 4 -22.33 3.49 6.64
CA GLU A 4 -21.64 3.38 5.35
C GLU A 4 -20.37 4.26 5.35
N TRP A 5 -20.53 5.52 5.71
CA TRP A 5 -19.44 6.49 5.83
C TRP A 5 -18.46 6.13 6.96
N GLY A 6 -18.95 5.51 8.03
CA GLY A 6 -18.10 4.99 9.12
C GLY A 6 -17.18 3.86 8.66
N PHE A 7 -17.72 2.88 7.93
CA PHE A 7 -16.91 1.79 7.36
C PHE A 7 -15.97 2.30 6.27
N LEU A 8 -16.43 3.19 5.39
CA LEU A 8 -15.61 3.84 4.38
C LEU A 8 -14.38 4.52 5.02
N MET A 9 -14.59 5.32 6.06
CA MET A 9 -13.51 5.95 6.81
C MET A 9 -12.58 4.92 7.45
N GLY A 10 -13.14 3.84 8.02
CA GLY A 10 -12.37 2.74 8.61
C GLY A 10 -11.41 2.08 7.62
N PHE A 11 -11.89 1.76 6.40
CA PHE A 11 -11.06 1.16 5.34
C PHE A 11 -10.08 2.15 4.72
N ALA A 12 -10.42 3.44 4.63
CA ALA A 12 -9.46 4.47 4.26
C ALA A 12 -8.27 4.52 5.24
N LEU A 13 -8.55 4.31 6.53
CA LEU A 13 -7.55 4.33 7.60
C LEU A 13 -6.93 2.96 7.91
N SER A 14 -7.39 1.84 7.33
CA SER A 14 -6.89 0.53 7.73
C SER A 14 -5.51 0.23 7.14
N ALA A 15 -5.27 0.67 5.90
CA ALA A 15 -4.04 0.41 5.15
C ALA A 15 -2.77 0.97 5.82
N VAL A 16 -1.69 0.21 5.76
CA VAL A 16 -0.34 0.63 6.15
C VAL A 16 0.33 1.26 4.94
N SER A 17 1.30 2.16 5.11
CA SER A 17 2.02 2.69 3.95
C SER A 17 3.36 1.99 3.70
N PRO A 18 3.47 1.18 2.61
CA PRO A 18 4.73 0.58 2.22
C PRO A 18 5.83 1.61 1.95
N ALA A 19 5.48 2.80 1.48
CA ALA A 19 6.46 3.85 1.16
C ALA A 19 7.26 4.32 2.39
N VAL A 20 6.68 4.25 3.59
CA VAL A 20 7.37 4.60 4.85
C VAL A 20 8.05 3.38 5.46
N VAL A 21 7.35 2.24 5.41
CA VAL A 21 7.77 1.01 6.10
C VAL A 21 8.87 0.28 5.34
N VAL A 22 8.72 0.07 4.03
CA VAL A 22 9.60 -0.78 3.20
C VAL A 22 11.06 -0.30 3.22
N PRO A 23 11.40 0.99 2.98
CA PRO A 23 12.80 1.41 2.97
C PRO A 23 13.49 1.20 4.31
N THR A 24 12.76 1.39 5.41
CA THR A 24 13.30 1.23 6.76
C THR A 24 13.50 -0.25 7.11
N LEU A 25 12.55 -1.11 6.72
CA LEU A 25 12.65 -2.56 6.93
C LEU A 25 13.73 -3.22 6.07
N LEU A 26 13.92 -2.75 4.82
CA LEU A 26 15.00 -3.23 3.96
C LEU A 26 16.37 -2.88 4.55
N LYS A 27 16.57 -1.65 5.03
CA LYS A 27 17.81 -1.26 5.73
C LYS A 27 18.10 -2.10 6.98
N LEU A 28 17.06 -2.43 7.75
CA LEU A 28 17.20 -3.32 8.91
C LEU A 28 17.55 -4.75 8.48
N SER A 29 16.92 -5.26 7.41
CA SER A 29 17.21 -6.57 6.85
C SER A 29 18.64 -6.67 6.30
N GLU A 30 19.12 -5.64 5.58
CA GLU A 30 20.49 -5.56 5.09
C GLU A 30 21.51 -5.52 6.24
N GLY A 31 21.12 -4.97 7.39
CA GLY A 31 21.90 -4.99 8.63
C GLY A 31 21.82 -6.31 9.43
N GLY A 32 21.10 -7.33 8.94
CA GLY A 32 20.92 -8.63 9.60
C GLY A 32 19.92 -8.64 10.76
N TYR A 33 19.15 -7.56 10.97
CA TYR A 33 18.17 -7.49 12.05
C TYR A 33 16.90 -8.26 11.70
N GLY A 34 16.57 -9.30 12.46
CA GLY A 34 15.31 -10.05 12.31
C GLY A 34 15.20 -10.87 11.01
N GLU A 35 16.33 -11.08 10.32
CA GLU A 35 16.40 -11.80 9.04
C GLU A 35 16.11 -13.30 9.20
N SER A 36 16.57 -13.93 10.29
CA SER A 36 16.40 -15.38 10.50
C SER A 36 14.94 -15.82 10.63
N LYS A 37 14.08 -14.93 11.12
CA LYS A 37 12.63 -15.13 11.21
C LYS A 37 11.86 -14.49 10.08
N GLY A 38 12.54 -13.83 9.14
CA GLY A 38 11.93 -13.16 7.99
C GLY A 38 10.93 -12.06 8.36
N ILE A 39 11.16 -11.35 9.48
CA ILE A 39 10.18 -10.38 10.01
C ILE A 39 9.93 -9.25 9.01
N SER A 40 10.98 -8.68 8.43
CA SER A 40 10.85 -7.62 7.41
C SER A 40 10.07 -8.10 6.20
N THR A 41 10.39 -9.28 5.65
CA THR A 41 9.68 -9.86 4.51
C THR A 41 8.21 -10.13 4.81
N MET A 42 7.92 -10.67 6.00
CA MET A 42 6.56 -10.94 6.45
C MET A 42 5.74 -9.66 6.59
N VAL A 43 6.29 -8.62 7.23
CA VAL A 43 5.61 -7.32 7.38
C VAL A 43 5.35 -6.67 6.02
N ILE A 44 6.33 -6.68 5.10
CA ILE A 44 6.18 -6.12 3.76
C ILE A 44 5.07 -6.87 3.01
N ALA A 45 5.12 -8.20 2.97
CA ALA A 45 4.12 -9.01 2.27
C ALA A 45 2.70 -8.80 2.84
N ALA A 46 2.58 -8.78 4.17
CA ALA A 46 1.30 -8.58 4.83
C ALA A 46 0.76 -7.15 4.62
N SER A 47 1.62 -6.12 4.58
CA SER A 47 1.20 -4.75 4.25
C SER A 47 0.61 -4.64 2.85
N SER A 48 1.18 -5.35 1.86
CA SER A 48 0.64 -5.34 0.50
C SER A 48 -0.73 -6.02 0.40
N LEU A 49 -0.97 -7.09 1.17
CA LEU A 49 -2.28 -7.73 1.24
C LEU A 49 -3.31 -6.85 1.96
N ASP A 50 -2.91 -6.18 3.04
CA ASP A 50 -3.73 -5.21 3.78
C ASP A 50 -4.20 -4.08 2.85
N ASP A 51 -3.30 -3.53 2.02
CA ASP A 51 -3.64 -2.48 1.06
C ASP A 51 -4.66 -2.93 0.00
N ILE A 52 -4.52 -4.16 -0.52
CA ILE A 52 -5.46 -4.74 -1.48
C ILE A 52 -6.86 -4.83 -0.85
N VAL A 53 -6.97 -5.40 0.35
CA VAL A 53 -8.25 -5.54 1.05
C VAL A 53 -8.85 -4.18 1.39
N ALA A 54 -8.02 -3.23 1.87
CA ALA A 54 -8.46 -1.90 2.24
C ALA A 54 -9.00 -1.11 1.05
N ILE A 55 -8.29 -1.09 -0.08
CA ILE A 55 -8.71 -0.38 -1.30
C ILE A 55 -10.00 -0.98 -1.86
N SER A 56 -10.10 -2.30 -1.96
CA SER A 56 -11.31 -2.96 -2.45
C SER A 56 -12.49 -2.70 -1.51
N ALA A 57 -12.31 -2.85 -0.21
CA ALA A 57 -13.38 -2.59 0.76
C ALA A 57 -13.82 -1.12 0.75
N PHE A 58 -12.88 -0.18 0.65
CA PHE A 58 -13.20 1.24 0.49
C PHE A 58 -14.09 1.49 -0.72
N GLY A 59 -13.79 0.89 -1.89
CA GLY A 59 -14.62 1.00 -3.10
C GLY A 59 -16.07 0.53 -2.90
N ILE A 60 -16.25 -0.57 -2.16
CA ILE A 60 -17.58 -1.12 -1.85
C ILE A 60 -18.40 -0.14 -1.00
N PHE A 61 -17.82 0.33 0.11
CA PHE A 61 -18.51 1.25 1.02
C PHE A 61 -18.69 2.63 0.41
N LEU A 62 -17.82 3.02 -0.53
CA LEU A 62 -18.00 4.20 -1.35
C LEU A 62 -19.24 4.04 -2.24
N GLY A 63 -19.39 2.93 -2.95
CA GLY A 63 -20.61 2.63 -3.71
C GLY A 63 -21.88 2.64 -2.85
N PHE A 64 -21.83 2.09 -1.63
CA PHE A 64 -22.95 2.16 -0.68
C PHE A 64 -23.25 3.60 -0.23
N ALA A 65 -22.22 4.37 0.07
CA ALA A 65 -22.35 5.74 0.56
C ALA A 65 -22.82 6.71 -0.53
N THR A 66 -22.49 6.43 -1.80
CA THR A 66 -22.82 7.28 -2.93
C THR A 66 -24.14 6.84 -3.57
N ASP A 67 -24.37 5.56 -3.85
CA ASP A 67 -25.47 5.12 -4.72
C ASP A 67 -26.76 4.75 -3.96
N ALA A 68 -27.11 5.52 -2.93
CA ALA A 68 -28.22 5.26 -2.01
C ALA A 68 -29.66 5.29 -2.63
N GLY A 69 -29.81 5.16 -3.95
CA GLY A 69 -31.08 5.36 -4.66
C GLY A 69 -31.62 4.24 -5.55
N GLU A 70 -30.80 3.35 -6.13
CA GLU A 70 -31.30 2.50 -7.25
C GLU A 70 -30.90 1.02 -7.26
N ASN A 71 -29.91 0.57 -6.47
CA ASN A 71 -29.38 -0.80 -6.60
C ASN A 71 -29.71 -1.69 -5.39
N ASP A 72 -30.24 -2.88 -5.69
CA ASP A 72 -30.49 -3.96 -4.74
C ASP A 72 -29.21 -4.26 -3.94
N VAL A 73 -29.29 -4.34 -2.61
CA VAL A 73 -28.13 -4.56 -1.70
C VAL A 73 -27.31 -5.79 -2.14
N VAL A 74 -27.98 -6.77 -2.75
CA VAL A 74 -27.39 -7.97 -3.33
C VAL A 74 -26.45 -7.64 -4.51
N ALA A 75 -26.81 -6.71 -5.38
CA ALA A 75 -25.97 -6.29 -6.51
C ALA A 75 -24.68 -5.60 -6.04
N GLN A 76 -24.74 -4.79 -4.98
CA GLN A 76 -23.57 -4.13 -4.40
C GLN A 76 -22.65 -5.10 -3.65
N ILE A 77 -23.21 -6.13 -2.99
CA ILE A 77 -22.41 -7.21 -2.39
C ILE A 77 -21.70 -8.05 -3.47
N ILE A 78 -22.32 -8.26 -4.64
CA ILE A 78 -21.70 -8.99 -5.76
C ILE A 78 -20.64 -8.14 -6.47
N HIS A 79 -20.83 -6.82 -6.52
CA HIS A 79 -19.88 -5.88 -7.11
C HIS A 79 -18.46 -6.04 -6.52
N ALA A 80 -18.40 -6.28 -5.22
CA ALA A 80 -17.18 -6.44 -4.43
C ALA A 80 -16.26 -7.59 -4.88
N PRO A 81 -16.67 -8.89 -4.83
CA PRO A 81 -15.88 -9.98 -5.40
C PRO A 81 -15.57 -9.80 -6.88
N LEU A 82 -16.49 -9.20 -7.64
CA LEU A 82 -16.31 -9.00 -9.07
C LEU A 82 -15.23 -7.96 -9.36
N GLU A 83 -15.15 -6.88 -8.58
CA GLU A 83 -14.10 -5.86 -8.65
C GLU A 83 -12.72 -6.44 -8.35
N ILE A 84 -12.62 -7.26 -7.29
CA ILE A 84 -11.40 -7.98 -6.95
C ILE A 84 -11.01 -8.95 -8.07
N GLY A 85 -11.99 -9.69 -8.60
CA GLY A 85 -11.82 -10.64 -9.68
C GLY A 85 -11.34 -9.98 -10.97
N LEU A 86 -11.98 -8.88 -11.39
CA LEU A 86 -11.61 -8.11 -12.58
C LEU A 86 -10.22 -7.49 -12.44
N GLY A 87 -9.93 -6.84 -11.30
CA GLY A 87 -8.63 -6.23 -11.04
C GLY A 87 -7.51 -7.27 -11.03
N THR A 88 -7.73 -8.42 -10.38
CA THR A 88 -6.76 -9.52 -10.37
C THR A 88 -6.57 -10.13 -11.76
N ALA A 89 -7.66 -10.44 -12.47
CA ALA A 89 -7.60 -11.05 -13.79
C ALA A 89 -6.88 -10.15 -14.80
N PHE A 90 -7.27 -8.87 -14.88
CA PHE A 90 -6.62 -7.92 -15.77
C PHE A 90 -5.16 -7.69 -15.37
N GLY A 91 -4.87 -7.55 -14.06
CA GLY A 91 -3.51 -7.37 -13.56
C GLY A 91 -2.59 -8.55 -13.93
N VAL A 92 -3.06 -9.79 -13.78
CA VAL A 92 -2.31 -11.00 -14.18
C VAL A 92 -2.06 -11.00 -15.68
N ILE A 93 -3.10 -10.79 -16.49
CA ILE A 93 -2.99 -10.78 -17.96
C ILE A 93 -2.01 -9.70 -18.40
N TRP A 94 -2.16 -8.47 -17.89
CA TRP A 94 -1.32 -7.35 -18.28
C TRP A 94 0.13 -7.48 -17.79
N GLY A 95 0.33 -8.02 -16.59
CA GLY A 95 1.66 -8.34 -16.06
C GLY A 95 2.40 -9.38 -16.91
N LEU A 96 1.71 -10.42 -17.35
CA LEU A 96 2.26 -11.43 -18.27
C LEU A 96 2.62 -10.83 -19.63
N ILE A 97 1.72 -10.02 -20.21
CA ILE A 97 1.96 -9.32 -21.48
C ILE A 97 3.17 -8.38 -21.36
N SER A 98 3.24 -7.59 -20.29
CA SER A 98 4.34 -6.64 -20.03
C SER A 98 5.68 -7.34 -19.78
N SER A 99 5.63 -8.59 -19.33
CA SER A 99 6.83 -9.42 -19.15
C SER A 99 7.33 -10.05 -20.45
N TRP A 100 6.42 -10.43 -21.36
CA TRP A 100 6.75 -11.19 -22.56
C TRP A 100 6.96 -10.33 -23.81
N LEU A 101 6.16 -9.27 -24.00
CA LEU A 101 6.17 -8.46 -25.22
C LEU A 101 7.53 -7.77 -25.48
N PRO A 102 8.23 -7.21 -24.47
CA PRO A 102 9.59 -6.73 -24.65
C PRO A 102 10.56 -7.91 -24.62
N HIS A 103 11.06 -8.30 -25.79
CA HIS A 103 12.06 -9.36 -25.91
C HIS A 103 13.31 -9.02 -25.09
N LYS A 104 13.89 -10.03 -24.43
CA LYS A 104 14.98 -9.84 -23.45
C LYS A 104 16.23 -9.19 -24.05
N GLU A 105 16.48 -9.43 -25.33
CA GLU A 105 17.68 -8.99 -26.04
C GLU A 105 17.55 -7.58 -26.63
N ASP A 106 16.41 -6.92 -26.42
CA ASP A 106 16.19 -5.57 -26.93
C ASP A 106 17.01 -4.53 -26.12
N LYS A 107 17.72 -3.65 -26.84
CA LYS A 107 18.52 -2.56 -26.25
C LYS A 107 17.68 -1.62 -25.36
N PHE A 108 16.38 -1.46 -25.65
CA PHE A 108 15.48 -0.57 -24.89
C PHE A 108 14.46 -1.34 -24.03
N VAL A 109 14.76 -2.59 -23.65
CA VAL A 109 13.85 -3.45 -22.89
C VAL A 109 13.34 -2.81 -21.60
N VAL A 110 14.21 -2.10 -20.86
CA VAL A 110 13.85 -1.44 -19.60
C VAL A 110 12.83 -0.33 -19.84
N PHE A 111 13.09 0.55 -20.81
CA PHE A 111 12.19 1.66 -21.14
C PHE A 111 10.81 1.15 -21.59
N LYS A 112 10.79 0.12 -22.45
CA LYS A 112 9.54 -0.50 -22.90
C LYS A 112 8.75 -1.11 -21.75
N ARG A 113 9.42 -1.82 -20.83
CA ARG A 113 8.79 -2.42 -19.64
C ARG A 113 8.22 -1.34 -18.69
N VAL A 114 8.96 -0.26 -18.47
CA VAL A 114 8.48 0.90 -17.68
C VAL A 114 7.23 1.50 -18.32
N PHE A 115 7.27 1.75 -19.64
CA PHE A 115 6.13 2.32 -20.36
C PHE A 115 4.91 1.39 -20.36
N MET A 116 5.10 0.08 -20.52
CA MET A 116 4.02 -0.90 -20.50
C MET A 116 3.35 -1.02 -19.13
N ILE A 117 4.14 -1.10 -18.05
CA ILE A 117 3.59 -1.15 -16.69
C ILE A 117 2.95 0.18 -16.31
N GLY A 118 3.60 1.30 -16.60
CA GLY A 118 3.09 2.63 -16.24
C GLY A 118 1.86 3.02 -17.05
N GLY A 119 1.94 2.90 -18.38
CA GLY A 119 0.84 3.20 -19.29
C GLY A 119 -0.33 2.25 -19.13
N GLY A 120 -0.07 0.95 -18.94
CA GLY A 120 -1.11 -0.03 -18.67
C GLY A 120 -1.76 0.15 -17.30
N GLY A 121 -0.99 0.55 -16.29
CA GLY A 121 -1.52 0.92 -14.98
C GLY A 121 -2.44 2.14 -15.07
N LEU A 122 -2.02 3.20 -15.75
CA LEU A 122 -2.85 4.37 -15.98
C LEU A 122 -4.15 4.02 -16.74
N PHE A 123 -4.03 3.21 -17.80
CA PHE A 123 -5.18 2.70 -18.55
C PHE A 123 -6.12 1.89 -17.65
N SER A 124 -5.57 1.04 -16.77
CA SER A 124 -6.35 0.24 -15.84
C SER A 124 -7.11 1.09 -14.84
N VAL A 125 -6.49 2.14 -14.28
CA VAL A 125 -7.14 3.04 -13.32
C VAL A 125 -8.26 3.82 -14.00
N LEU A 126 -7.96 4.51 -15.11
CA LEU A 126 -8.96 5.31 -15.84
C LEU A 126 -10.08 4.43 -16.40
N GLY A 127 -9.73 3.27 -16.96
CA GLY A 127 -10.71 2.31 -17.48
C GLY A 127 -11.62 1.75 -16.41
N SER A 128 -11.09 1.44 -15.23
CA SER A 128 -11.88 0.93 -14.11
C SER A 128 -12.91 1.95 -13.60
N GLN A 129 -12.57 3.24 -13.60
CA GLN A 129 -13.49 4.32 -13.27
C GLN A 129 -14.61 4.44 -14.31
N MET A 130 -14.29 4.30 -15.59
CA MET A 130 -15.29 4.35 -16.68
C MET A 130 -16.30 3.19 -16.64
N ILE A 131 -15.88 2.01 -16.15
CA ILE A 131 -16.75 0.82 -16.07
C ILE A 131 -17.52 0.78 -14.72
N GLY A 132 -17.22 1.69 -13.79
CA GLY A 132 -17.86 1.76 -12.47
C GLY A 132 -17.19 0.90 -11.38
N TYR A 133 -16.09 0.22 -11.69
CA TYR A 133 -15.35 -0.65 -10.77
C TYR A 133 -14.07 0.03 -10.26
N THR A 134 -14.22 1.12 -9.52
CA THR A 134 -13.13 2.07 -9.23
C THR A 134 -11.89 1.49 -8.53
N GLY A 135 -12.03 0.47 -7.67
CA GLY A 135 -10.90 -0.18 -7.01
C GLY A 135 -10.26 -1.32 -7.80
N ALA A 136 -10.88 -1.81 -8.89
CA ALA A 136 -10.26 -2.81 -9.76
C ALA A 136 -8.98 -2.28 -10.43
N GLY A 137 -8.95 -0.99 -10.77
CA GLY A 137 -7.81 -0.34 -11.43
C GLY A 137 -6.53 -0.31 -10.60
N PRO A 138 -6.54 0.28 -9.39
CA PRO A 138 -5.40 0.25 -8.49
C PRO A 138 -4.94 -1.17 -8.15
N LEU A 139 -5.88 -2.09 -7.91
CA LEU A 139 -5.57 -3.50 -7.65
C LEU A 139 -4.80 -4.15 -8.82
N SER A 140 -5.30 -3.94 -10.04
CA SER A 140 -4.64 -4.38 -11.26
C SER A 140 -3.21 -3.85 -11.40
N CYS A 141 -2.95 -2.59 -11.02
CA CYS A 141 -1.60 -2.01 -11.05
C CYS A 141 -0.62 -2.78 -10.16
N ILE A 142 -1.04 -3.11 -8.93
CA ILE A 142 -0.23 -3.86 -7.96
C ILE A 142 0.04 -5.28 -8.49
N ILE A 143 -1.01 -5.97 -8.95
CA ILE A 143 -0.89 -7.34 -9.44
C ILE A 143 -0.05 -7.40 -10.73
N ALA A 144 -0.21 -6.47 -11.66
CA ALA A 144 0.58 -6.41 -12.88
C ALA A 144 2.07 -6.19 -12.59
N ALA A 145 2.40 -5.29 -11.68
CA ALA A 145 3.78 -5.05 -11.25
C ALA A 145 4.38 -6.28 -10.56
N PHE A 146 3.62 -6.94 -9.69
CA PHE A 146 4.04 -8.15 -9.00
C PHE A 146 4.31 -9.30 -9.97
N VAL A 147 3.36 -9.61 -10.85
CA VAL A 147 3.50 -10.68 -11.87
C VAL A 147 4.65 -10.39 -12.81
N ALA A 148 4.79 -9.15 -13.29
CA ALA A 148 5.90 -8.76 -14.15
C ALA A 148 7.26 -8.95 -13.45
N CYS A 149 7.38 -8.51 -12.19
CA CYS A 149 8.61 -8.71 -11.41
C CYS A 149 8.94 -10.19 -11.20
N LEU A 150 7.95 -11.04 -10.90
CA LEU A 150 8.16 -12.48 -10.77
C LEU A 150 8.68 -13.10 -12.07
N CYS A 151 8.04 -12.77 -13.19
CA CYS A 151 8.48 -13.29 -14.48
C CYS A 151 9.89 -12.80 -14.84
N TRP A 152 10.24 -11.53 -14.57
CA TRP A 152 11.59 -11.04 -14.81
C TRP A 152 12.65 -11.73 -13.97
N LYS A 153 12.32 -12.15 -12.73
CA LYS A 153 13.21 -13.00 -11.92
C LYS A 153 13.47 -14.34 -12.60
N TRP A 154 12.44 -15.01 -13.09
CA TRP A 154 12.61 -16.26 -13.87
C TRP A 154 13.40 -16.05 -15.16
N GLN A 155 13.40 -14.83 -15.69
CA GLN A 155 14.16 -14.48 -16.88
C GLN A 155 15.65 -14.20 -16.61
N GLY A 156 16.10 -14.19 -15.35
CA GLY A 156 17.50 -14.01 -14.94
C GLY A 156 17.80 -12.69 -14.23
N TRP A 157 16.78 -11.88 -13.88
CA TRP A 157 17.01 -10.66 -13.10
C TRP A 157 17.19 -11.01 -11.61
N SER A 158 18.17 -10.39 -10.96
CA SER A 158 18.48 -10.61 -9.55
C SER A 158 17.50 -9.85 -8.64
N ASP A 159 17.26 -10.40 -7.43
CA ASP A 159 16.51 -9.72 -6.37
C ASP A 159 17.11 -8.36 -6.00
N SER A 160 18.43 -8.19 -6.15
CA SER A 160 19.14 -6.96 -5.79
C SER A 160 19.18 -5.89 -6.89
N TYR A 161 18.80 -6.22 -8.14
CA TYR A 161 18.89 -5.27 -9.25
C TYR A 161 17.74 -5.42 -10.25
N ASN A 162 16.78 -4.50 -10.17
CA ASN A 162 15.66 -4.36 -11.09
C ASN A 162 15.63 -2.94 -11.69
N PRO A 163 16.11 -2.75 -12.93
CA PRO A 163 16.15 -1.45 -13.60
C PRO A 163 14.79 -0.77 -13.74
N VAL A 164 13.70 -1.55 -13.86
CA VAL A 164 12.34 -1.01 -13.98
C VAL A 164 11.91 -0.41 -12.64
N ALA A 165 12.19 -1.11 -11.54
CA ALA A 165 11.93 -0.60 -10.19
C ALA A 165 12.72 0.69 -9.91
N THR A 166 13.98 0.78 -10.37
CA THR A 166 14.79 2.00 -10.27
C THR A 166 14.18 3.17 -11.05
N ALA A 167 13.67 2.92 -12.26
CA ALA A 167 13.00 3.95 -13.04
C ALA A 167 11.71 4.46 -12.37
N PHE A 168 10.88 3.56 -11.83
CA PHE A 168 9.70 3.96 -11.04
C PHE A 168 10.07 4.67 -9.75
N SER A 169 11.19 4.31 -9.11
CA SER A 169 11.71 5.03 -7.95
C SER A 169 12.13 6.46 -8.32
N GLY A 170 12.76 6.65 -9.48
CA GLY A 170 13.09 7.97 -10.03
C GLY A 170 11.84 8.80 -10.34
N LEU A 171 10.81 8.19 -10.95
CA LEU A 171 9.52 8.85 -11.19
C LEU A 171 8.82 9.24 -9.88
N TRP A 172 8.87 8.35 -8.87
CA TRP A 172 8.30 8.58 -7.56
C TRP A 172 8.94 9.78 -6.84
N LEU A 173 10.24 10.07 -7.03
CA LEU A 173 10.86 11.28 -6.47
C LEU A 173 10.20 12.58 -6.95
N VAL A 174 9.64 12.58 -8.16
CA VAL A 174 8.92 13.74 -8.72
C VAL A 174 7.45 13.73 -8.29
N LEU A 175 6.81 12.55 -8.33
CA LEU A 175 5.38 12.41 -8.01
C LEU A 175 5.09 12.52 -6.51
N GLN A 176 6.00 12.10 -5.64
CA GLN A 176 5.80 12.08 -4.19
C GLN A 176 5.55 13.50 -3.62
N PRO A 177 6.40 14.52 -3.88
CA PRO A 177 6.12 15.89 -3.42
C PRO A 177 4.84 16.47 -4.02
N ALA A 178 4.53 16.14 -5.28
CA ALA A 178 3.31 16.60 -5.93
C ALA A 178 2.06 16.01 -5.28
N LEU A 179 2.03 14.69 -5.02
CA LEU A 179 0.93 13.99 -4.37
C LEU A 179 0.63 14.60 -2.99
N PHE A 180 1.63 14.64 -2.10
CA PHE A 180 1.44 15.17 -0.75
C PHE A 180 1.19 16.68 -0.74
N GLY A 181 1.77 17.43 -1.68
CA GLY A 181 1.52 18.87 -1.83
C GLY A 181 0.09 19.19 -2.27
N LEU A 182 -0.44 18.45 -3.25
CA LEU A 182 -1.83 18.61 -3.73
C LEU A 182 -2.85 18.22 -2.67
N ILE A 183 -2.63 17.10 -1.97
CA ILE A 183 -3.51 16.70 -0.86
C ILE A 183 -3.46 17.71 0.27
N GLY A 184 -2.28 18.27 0.56
CA GLY A 184 -2.14 19.35 1.52
C GLY A 184 -2.92 20.61 1.11
N ALA A 185 -2.98 20.91 -0.20
CA ALA A 185 -3.72 22.05 -0.73
C ALA A 185 -5.25 21.85 -0.72
N GLU A 186 -5.73 20.61 -0.80
CA GLU A 186 -7.16 20.27 -0.74
C GLU A 186 -7.76 20.50 0.66
N ILE A 187 -6.92 20.60 1.70
CA ILE A 187 -7.39 20.74 3.08
C ILE A 187 -7.70 22.20 3.39
N ASP A 188 -8.98 22.50 3.56
CA ASP A 188 -9.42 23.79 4.08
C ASP A 188 -9.44 23.80 5.61
N LEU A 189 -8.34 24.25 6.22
CA LEU A 189 -8.21 24.40 7.67
C LEU A 189 -9.23 25.38 8.28
N SER A 190 -9.83 26.28 7.49
CA SER A 190 -10.84 27.22 8.00
C SER A 190 -12.17 26.54 8.34
N GLN A 191 -12.41 25.37 7.75
CA GLN A 191 -13.64 24.59 7.95
C GLN A 191 -13.45 23.44 8.94
N VAL A 192 -12.21 23.18 9.36
CA VAL A 192 -11.88 22.14 10.31
C VAL A 192 -11.99 22.71 11.72
N ASP A 193 -13.04 22.33 12.44
CA ASP A 193 -13.19 22.71 13.85
C ASP A 193 -12.22 21.90 14.72
N ILE A 194 -11.73 22.51 15.80
CA ILE A 194 -10.78 21.88 16.73
C ILE A 194 -11.40 20.63 17.39
N THR A 195 -12.72 20.63 17.55
CA THR A 195 -13.50 19.49 18.05
C THR A 195 -13.43 18.31 17.09
N GLN A 196 -13.46 18.56 15.77
CA GLN A 196 -13.35 17.51 14.74
C GLN A 196 -11.96 16.89 14.72
N ILE A 197 -10.90 17.69 14.86
CA ILE A 197 -9.53 17.20 15.00
C ILE A 197 -9.41 16.30 16.24
N GLY A 198 -9.98 16.74 17.37
CA GLY A 198 -10.00 15.96 18.61
C GLY A 198 -10.67 14.60 18.44
N HIS A 199 -11.87 14.56 17.86
CA HIS A 199 -12.56 13.31 17.56
C HIS A 199 -11.78 12.42 16.58
N GLY A 200 -11.19 13.02 15.54
CA GLY A 200 -10.35 12.31 14.57
C GLY A 200 -9.14 11.65 15.23
N LEU A 201 -8.47 12.34 16.15
CA LEU A 201 -7.34 11.79 16.90
C LEU A 201 -7.76 10.63 17.80
N VAL A 202 -8.91 10.73 18.48
CA VAL A 202 -9.45 9.64 19.30
C VAL A 202 -9.75 8.40 18.45
N ILE A 203 -10.38 8.58 17.29
CA ILE A 203 -10.67 7.49 16.35
C ILE A 203 -9.37 6.85 15.87
N LEU A 204 -8.38 7.66 15.49
CA LEU A 204 -7.07 7.18 15.04
C LEU A 204 -6.36 6.36 16.12
N VAL A 205 -6.24 6.89 17.34
CA VAL A 205 -5.58 6.20 18.45
C VAL A 205 -6.35 4.94 18.84
N GLY A 206 -7.67 5.01 18.93
CA GLY A 206 -8.51 3.85 19.22
C GLY A 206 -8.36 2.74 18.17
N GLY A 207 -8.36 3.10 16.88
CA GLY A 207 -8.14 2.17 15.79
C GLY A 207 -6.74 1.54 15.82
N LEU A 208 -5.70 2.32 16.13
CA LEU A 208 -4.34 1.83 16.29
C LEU A 208 -4.20 0.85 17.47
N VAL A 209 -4.86 1.13 18.59
CA VAL A 209 -4.88 0.23 19.75
C VAL A 209 -5.59 -1.08 19.41
N PHE A 210 -6.76 -1.00 18.77
CA PHE A 210 -7.48 -2.20 18.33
C PHE A 210 -6.64 -3.03 17.35
N ARG A 211 -5.98 -2.37 16.38
CA ARG A 211 -5.05 -3.02 15.45
C ARG A 211 -3.90 -3.69 16.18
N ALA A 212 -3.33 -3.04 17.20
CA ALA A 212 -2.23 -3.61 17.97
C ALA A 212 -2.66 -4.87 18.75
N VAL A 213 -3.85 -4.85 19.33
CA VAL A 213 -4.44 -6.01 20.03
C VAL A 213 -4.72 -7.15 19.04
N ALA A 214 -5.36 -6.85 17.90
CA ALA A 214 -5.69 -7.84 16.88
C ALA A 214 -4.43 -8.44 16.23
N CYS A 215 -3.42 -7.62 15.91
CA CYS A 215 -2.15 -8.09 15.38
C CYS A 215 -1.45 -9.00 16.39
N THR A 216 -1.37 -8.59 17.66
CA THR A 216 -0.78 -9.44 18.71
C THR A 216 -1.55 -10.75 18.87
N ALA A 217 -2.89 -10.72 18.80
CA ALA A 217 -3.75 -11.91 18.76
C ALA A 217 -3.36 -12.87 17.62
N CYS A 218 -3.17 -12.35 16.40
CA CYS A 218 -2.75 -13.13 15.23
C CYS A 218 -1.32 -13.66 15.32
N LEU A 219 -0.44 -12.99 16.07
CA LEU A 219 0.96 -13.42 16.24
C LEU A 219 1.13 -14.45 17.38
N PHE A 220 0.13 -14.66 18.24
CA PHE A 220 0.20 -15.71 19.26
C PHE A 220 0.32 -17.10 18.61
N GLY A 221 1.28 -17.89 19.08
CA GLY A 221 1.58 -19.22 18.54
C GLY A 221 2.57 -19.22 17.38
N THR A 222 3.05 -18.05 16.93
CA THR A 222 4.18 -17.96 16.01
C THR A 222 5.53 -18.08 16.74
N ASN A 223 6.62 -18.25 15.99
CA ASN A 223 7.99 -18.31 16.54
C ASN A 223 8.56 -16.91 16.90
N LEU A 224 7.70 -15.92 17.12
CA LEU A 224 8.09 -14.56 17.47
C LEU A 224 8.14 -14.37 18.99
N ASN A 225 9.12 -13.63 19.47
CA ASN A 225 9.23 -13.23 20.86
C ASN A 225 8.40 -11.96 21.12
N TRP A 226 8.08 -11.66 22.37
CA TRP A 226 7.27 -10.50 22.75
C TRP A 226 7.86 -9.17 22.24
N LYS A 227 9.19 -9.05 22.23
CA LYS A 227 9.90 -7.89 21.67
C LYS A 227 9.68 -7.75 20.16
N GLU A 228 9.72 -8.85 19.43
CA GLU A 228 9.50 -8.87 17.98
C GLU A 228 8.02 -8.59 17.65
N MET A 229 7.08 -9.07 18.46
CA MET A 229 5.66 -8.73 18.31
C MET A 229 5.41 -7.23 18.49
N ILE A 230 6.05 -6.59 19.46
CA ILE A 230 5.98 -5.13 19.63
C ILE A 230 6.57 -4.42 18.39
N PHE A 231 7.70 -4.91 17.87
CA PHE A 231 8.29 -4.36 16.65
C PHE A 231 7.33 -4.45 15.45
N VAL A 232 6.68 -5.61 15.23
CA VAL A 232 5.71 -5.78 14.14
C VAL A 232 4.55 -4.78 14.28
N ASN A 233 4.03 -4.60 15.50
CA ASN A 233 2.98 -3.61 15.77
C ASN A 233 3.43 -2.17 15.45
N ILE A 234 4.66 -1.79 15.81
CA ILE A 234 5.24 -0.48 15.48
C ILE A 234 5.40 -0.31 13.97
N ALA A 235 5.85 -1.35 13.27
CA ALA A 235 6.00 -1.34 11.82
C ALA A 235 4.65 -1.21 11.08
N TRP A 236 3.55 -1.55 11.75
CA TRP A 236 2.18 -1.46 11.24
C TRP A 236 1.46 -0.14 11.60
N LEU A 237 2.15 0.82 12.22
CA LEU A 237 1.61 2.14 12.52
C LEU A 237 1.53 3.10 11.32
N PRO A 238 2.56 3.21 10.45
CA PRO A 238 2.62 4.27 9.44
C PRO A 238 1.44 4.27 8.46
N LYS A 239 0.80 5.43 8.33
CA LYS A 239 -0.20 5.77 7.29
C LYS A 239 0.33 6.90 6.44
N ALA A 240 0.17 6.79 5.13
CA ALA A 240 0.64 7.80 4.17
C ALA A 240 -0.04 7.62 2.82
N THR A 241 0.52 6.77 1.95
CA THR A 241 0.19 6.74 0.51
C THR A 241 -1.24 6.34 0.19
N VAL A 242 -1.82 5.35 0.89
CA VAL A 242 -3.21 4.92 0.63
C VAL A 242 -4.20 5.97 1.12
N GLN A 243 -3.96 6.54 2.30
CA GLN A 243 -4.77 7.62 2.87
C GLN A 243 -4.72 8.87 2.00
N ALA A 244 -3.54 9.17 1.46
CA ALA A 244 -3.32 10.24 0.51
C ALA A 244 -4.15 10.04 -0.77
N ALA A 245 -4.14 8.83 -1.32
CA ALA A 245 -4.84 8.52 -2.56
C ALA A 245 -6.38 8.43 -2.39
N LEU A 246 -6.86 7.85 -1.28
CA LEU A 246 -8.29 7.59 -1.06
C LEU A 246 -9.01 8.71 -0.30
N GLY A 247 -8.27 9.57 0.41
CA GLY A 247 -8.82 10.56 1.32
C GLY A 247 -9.77 11.56 0.65
N SER A 248 -9.47 12.00 -0.58
CA SER A 248 -10.32 12.95 -1.32
C SER A 248 -11.42 12.26 -2.14
N VAL A 249 -11.26 10.98 -2.50
CA VAL A 249 -12.10 10.31 -3.50
C VAL A 249 -13.59 10.39 -3.16
N ALA A 250 -13.94 10.16 -1.89
CA ALA A 250 -15.33 10.21 -1.46
C ALA A 250 -15.91 11.63 -1.56
N LEU A 251 -15.11 12.66 -1.24
CA LEU A 251 -15.50 14.06 -1.39
C LEU A 251 -15.64 14.43 -2.87
N ASP A 252 -14.68 14.02 -3.70
CA ASP A 252 -14.65 14.31 -5.15
C ASP A 252 -15.90 13.76 -5.84
N ILE A 253 -16.34 12.54 -5.50
CA ILE A 253 -17.55 11.94 -6.07
C ILE A 253 -18.81 12.68 -5.64
N VAL A 254 -18.91 13.07 -4.37
CA VAL A 254 -20.05 13.86 -3.89
C VAL A 254 -20.08 15.22 -4.60
N LEU A 255 -18.94 15.88 -4.77
CA LEU A 255 -18.87 17.17 -5.48
C LEU A 255 -19.18 17.03 -6.98
N ALA A 256 -18.74 15.95 -7.63
CA ALA A 256 -18.96 15.68 -9.05
C ALA A 256 -20.43 15.46 -9.42
N ARG A 257 -21.29 15.07 -8.47
CA ARG A 257 -22.75 15.00 -8.65
C ARG A 257 -23.37 16.36 -8.97
N GLY A 258 -22.68 17.44 -8.63
CA GLY A 258 -23.19 18.79 -8.70
C GLY A 258 -24.09 19.13 -7.52
N ALA A 259 -24.04 20.38 -7.08
CA ALA A 259 -24.88 20.83 -5.97
C ALA A 259 -26.34 20.95 -6.44
N PRO A 260 -27.31 20.30 -5.77
CA PRO A 260 -28.72 20.52 -6.08
C PRO A 260 -29.13 21.97 -5.74
N PRO A 261 -30.25 22.48 -6.28
CA PRO A 261 -30.74 23.81 -5.96
C PRO A 261 -30.88 24.00 -4.44
N LYS A 262 -30.47 25.15 -3.90
CA LYS A 262 -30.51 25.42 -2.44
C LYS A 262 -31.89 25.27 -1.81
N ASP A 263 -32.93 25.47 -2.61
CA ASP A 263 -34.33 25.37 -2.19
C ASP A 263 -34.89 23.95 -2.30
N SER A 264 -34.11 22.97 -2.79
CA SER A 264 -34.55 21.58 -2.88
C SER A 264 -34.44 20.86 -1.54
N VAL A 265 -35.28 19.85 -1.34
CA VAL A 265 -35.26 18.97 -0.15
C VAL A 265 -33.96 18.16 -0.04
N GLU A 266 -33.25 17.98 -1.17
CA GLU A 266 -32.02 17.21 -1.27
C GLU A 266 -30.77 18.00 -0.85
N TYR A 267 -30.81 19.34 -0.86
CA TYR A 267 -29.68 20.20 -0.49
C TYR A 267 -29.09 19.93 0.92
N PRO A 268 -29.88 19.79 2.00
CA PRO A 268 -29.33 19.47 3.31
C PRO A 268 -28.67 18.07 3.37
N LEU A 269 -29.19 17.10 2.62
CA LEU A 269 -28.59 15.76 2.54
C LEU A 269 -27.25 15.81 1.80
N TYR A 270 -27.20 16.52 0.68
CA TYR A 270 -25.96 16.76 -0.07
C TYR A 270 -24.89 17.45 0.79
N MET A 271 -25.26 18.49 1.54
CA MET A 271 -24.33 19.18 2.42
C MET A 271 -23.82 18.29 3.57
N GLN A 272 -24.63 17.33 4.01
CA GLN A 272 -24.21 16.32 4.99
C GLN A 272 -23.18 15.35 4.39
N GLU A 273 -23.38 14.86 3.17
CA GLU A 273 -22.40 14.01 2.46
C GLU A 273 -21.08 14.74 2.24
N VAL A 274 -21.13 16.02 1.83
CA VAL A 274 -19.92 16.87 1.71
C VAL A 274 -19.19 16.98 3.05
N SER A 275 -19.92 17.17 4.15
CA SER A 275 -19.32 17.21 5.49
C SER A 275 -18.68 15.88 5.89
N PHE A 276 -19.26 14.75 5.50
CA PHE A 276 -18.66 13.43 5.76
C PHE A 276 -17.41 13.22 4.91
N GLY A 277 -17.44 13.53 3.62
CA GLY A 277 -16.27 13.48 2.74
C GLY A 277 -15.11 14.34 3.26
N ARG A 278 -15.40 15.58 3.68
CA ARG A 278 -14.39 16.46 4.31
C ARG A 278 -13.82 15.88 5.60
N SER A 279 -14.64 15.22 6.41
CA SER A 279 -14.18 14.58 7.64
C SER A 279 -13.24 13.40 7.33
N VAL A 280 -13.58 12.57 6.33
CA VAL A 280 -12.71 11.47 5.86
C VAL A 280 -11.36 12.01 5.39
N LEU A 281 -11.37 13.05 4.53
CA LEU A 281 -10.15 13.70 4.05
C LEU A 281 -9.30 14.26 5.21
N THR A 282 -9.94 14.98 6.14
CA THR A 282 -9.27 15.59 7.29
C THR A 282 -8.62 14.54 8.19
N ILE A 283 -9.34 13.47 8.50
CA ILE A 283 -8.83 12.39 9.36
C ILE A 283 -7.74 11.59 8.63
N ALA A 284 -7.90 11.36 7.33
CA ALA A 284 -6.86 10.74 6.50
C ALA A 284 -5.57 11.55 6.61
N VAL A 285 -5.61 12.86 6.41
CA VAL A 285 -4.40 13.70 6.50
C VAL A 285 -3.84 13.77 7.92
N LEU A 286 -4.70 13.92 8.94
CA LEU A 286 -4.27 13.88 10.34
C LEU A 286 -3.52 12.57 10.64
N SER A 287 -4.00 11.45 10.09
CA SER A 287 -3.35 10.16 10.25
C SER A 287 -1.96 10.12 9.61
N ILE A 288 -1.78 10.76 8.45
CA ILE A 288 -0.48 10.87 7.77
C ILE A 288 0.48 11.70 8.61
N LEU A 289 0.05 12.89 9.04
CA LEU A 289 0.86 13.83 9.81
C LEU A 289 1.36 13.24 11.13
N VAL A 290 0.52 12.44 11.80
CA VAL A 290 0.85 11.83 13.08
C VAL A 290 1.64 10.53 12.88
N THR A 291 1.13 9.59 12.08
CA THR A 291 1.63 8.22 12.12
C THR A 291 2.83 7.96 11.22
N ALA A 292 3.00 8.67 10.09
CA ALA A 292 4.15 8.46 9.23
C ALA A 292 5.48 8.83 9.92
N PRO A 293 5.63 10.03 10.54
CA PRO A 293 6.85 10.37 11.25
C PRO A 293 7.08 9.49 12.49
N LEU A 294 6.02 9.28 13.29
CA LEU A 294 6.12 8.47 14.51
C LEU A 294 6.49 7.02 14.20
N GLY A 295 5.90 6.43 13.16
CA GLY A 295 6.20 5.07 12.79
C GLY A 295 7.57 4.93 12.12
N ALA A 296 8.02 5.90 11.32
CA ALA A 296 9.40 5.90 10.78
C ALA A 296 10.46 5.95 11.91
N VAL A 297 10.29 6.87 12.87
CA VAL A 297 11.15 6.96 14.06
C VAL A 297 11.04 5.69 14.90
N GLY A 298 9.82 5.20 15.09
CA GLY A 298 9.52 3.98 15.83
C GLY A 298 10.26 2.78 15.26
N ILE A 299 10.17 2.53 13.95
CA ILE A 299 10.83 1.40 13.29
C ILE A 299 12.35 1.52 13.39
N ALA A 300 12.92 2.70 13.12
CA ALA A 300 14.37 2.91 13.17
C ALA A 300 14.95 2.64 14.58
N PHE A 301 14.27 3.13 15.62
CA PHE A 301 14.72 2.98 17.00
C PHE A 301 14.45 1.57 17.56
N SER A 302 13.25 1.04 17.31
CA SER A 302 12.84 -0.26 17.82
C SER A 302 13.49 -1.42 17.08
N GLY A 303 13.78 -1.27 15.78
CA GLY A 303 14.42 -2.30 14.97
C GLY A 303 15.79 -2.69 15.52
N THR A 304 16.62 -1.71 15.86
CA THR A 304 17.97 -1.97 16.40
C THR A 304 17.97 -2.52 17.83
N ARG A 305 16.89 -2.33 18.60
CA ARG A 305 16.80 -2.72 20.01
C ARG A 305 15.98 -3.99 20.26
N LEU A 306 14.94 -4.22 19.47
CA LEU A 306 13.98 -5.30 19.67
C LEU A 306 14.25 -6.52 18.79
N LEU A 307 14.87 -6.32 17.61
CA LEU A 307 15.24 -7.42 16.72
C LEU A 307 16.61 -7.97 17.11
N SER A 308 16.76 -9.29 17.04
CA SER A 308 18.05 -9.95 17.16
C SER A 308 18.85 -9.79 15.88
N ILE A 309 20.14 -9.47 16.03
CA ILE A 309 21.15 -9.71 15.01
C ILE A 309 21.64 -11.14 15.24
N GLU A 310 21.29 -12.04 14.34
CA GLU A 310 21.99 -13.32 14.27
C GLU A 310 23.08 -13.19 13.22
N PRO A 311 24.31 -13.64 13.50
CA PRO A 311 25.34 -13.67 12.47
C PRO A 311 24.80 -14.52 11.33
N SER A 312 24.61 -13.89 10.16
CA SER A 312 24.28 -14.58 8.93
C SER A 312 25.23 -15.75 8.82
N LYS A 313 24.69 -16.98 8.80
CA LYS A 313 25.49 -18.18 8.54
C LYS A 313 26.42 -17.83 7.40
N GLU A 314 27.71 -17.88 7.66
CA GLU A 314 28.75 -17.65 6.68
C GLU A 314 28.28 -18.24 5.35
N LYS A 315 28.37 -17.46 4.28
CA LYS A 315 28.42 -18.01 2.92
C LYS A 315 29.71 -18.83 2.80
N ASN A 316 29.84 -19.91 3.56
CA ASN A 316 30.90 -20.91 3.49
C ASN A 316 30.61 -21.81 2.30
N HIS A 317 30.98 -21.34 1.11
CA HIS A 317 31.74 -22.11 0.13
C HIS A 317 32.11 -21.22 -1.06
N GLN A 318 33.13 -20.40 -0.87
CA GLN A 318 34.15 -20.25 -1.91
C GLN A 318 35.46 -20.69 -1.27
N PRO A 319 36.09 -21.78 -1.74
CA PRO A 319 37.42 -22.10 -1.27
C PRO A 319 38.31 -20.90 -1.61
N SER A 320 38.98 -20.37 -0.59
CA SER A 320 40.08 -19.44 -0.80
C SER A 320 41.05 -20.03 -1.84
N ASN A 321 41.56 -19.21 -2.77
CA ASN A 321 42.51 -19.65 -3.80
C ASN A 321 43.78 -20.33 -3.21
N SER A 322 44.02 -20.23 -1.90
CA SER A 322 45.06 -20.99 -1.18
C SER A 322 44.74 -22.48 -0.99
N GLN A 323 43.47 -22.90 -0.97
CA GLN A 323 43.10 -24.32 -0.88
C GLN A 323 43.13 -25.04 -2.23
N ILE A 324 42.92 -24.32 -3.34
CA ILE A 324 43.06 -24.88 -4.70
C ILE A 324 44.54 -25.13 -5.02
N ALA A 325 45.45 -24.24 -4.59
CA ALA A 325 46.89 -24.44 -4.79
C ALA A 325 47.42 -25.69 -4.07
N ALA A 326 46.96 -25.97 -2.85
CA ALA A 326 47.40 -27.13 -2.07
C ALA A 326 46.88 -28.49 -2.61
N SER A 327 45.82 -28.49 -3.43
CA SER A 327 45.31 -29.72 -4.06
C SER A 327 45.98 -30.03 -5.40
N ILE A 328 46.64 -29.05 -6.03
CA ILE A 328 47.35 -29.25 -7.29
C ILE A 328 48.75 -29.82 -7.04
N ASP A 329 49.41 -29.46 -5.94
CA ASP A 329 50.75 -29.98 -5.58
C ASP A 329 50.77 -31.47 -5.19
N HIS A 330 49.61 -32.11 -5.01
CA HIS A 330 49.51 -33.54 -4.69
C HIS A 330 49.18 -34.44 -5.89
N LEU A 331 49.05 -33.89 -7.10
CA LEU A 331 48.74 -34.65 -8.32
C LEU A 331 49.93 -34.82 -9.29
N ASP A 332 51.08 -34.19 -9.00
CA ASP A 332 52.30 -34.29 -9.83
C ASP A 332 53.42 -35.12 -9.14
N VAL A 333 53.11 -36.35 -8.73
CA VAL A 333 54.11 -37.40 -8.42
C VAL A 333 53.72 -38.72 -9.06
#